data_AF-A0A0C9ZEC2-F1
#
_entry.id   AF-A0A0C9ZEC2-F1
#
_cell.length_a   1.000
_cell.length_b   1.000
_cell.length_c   1.000
_cell.angle_alpha   90.00
_cell.angle_beta   90.00
_cell.angle_gamma   90.00
#
_symmetry.space_group_name_H-M   'P 1'
#
loop_
_entity.id
_entity.type
_entity.pdbx_description
1 polymer ?
#
loop_
_entity_poly.entity_id
_entity_poly.type
_entity_poly.pdbx_seq_one_letter_code
_entity_poly.pdbx_strand_id
1 'polypeptide(L)'
;MASSPQSGAPNHYDGPVNRRNYALLGAVGDTYSQTDQNRKHSTEYTGCPFTLCGHSNPGTTLCNVAINCGSAPEHLRVAHGIRDINRSLNVTCTWTGCGQLVLRNNFIRHTREVHLQHPRNNGGC
;
A
#
# COMPACT_ATOMS: atom_id res chain seq x y z
N MET A 1 -59.39 25.16 -3.71
CA MET A 1 -58.40 26.13 -4.21
C MET A 1 -57.20 26.07 -3.27
N ALA A 2 -55.99 25.83 -3.82
CA ALA A 2 -54.65 26.11 -3.26
C ALA A 2 -54.25 25.47 -1.90
N SER A 3 -53.03 25.01 -1.60
CA SER A 3 -51.77 24.78 -2.31
C SER A 3 -50.85 23.95 -1.39
N SER A 4 -49.96 23.15 -1.95
CA SER A 4 -48.94 22.34 -1.28
C SER A 4 -47.89 23.16 -0.50
N PRO A 5 -47.25 22.62 0.57
CA PRO A 5 -45.96 23.11 1.02
C PRO A 5 -44.82 22.40 0.30
N GLN A 6 -43.88 23.22 -0.19
CA GLN A 6 -42.72 22.84 -1.00
C GLN A 6 -41.65 22.14 -0.14
N SER A 7 -41.23 20.96 -0.60
CA SER A 7 -40.04 20.26 -0.13
C SER A 7 -38.79 21.04 -0.54
N GLY A 8 -38.09 21.66 0.42
CA GLY A 8 -36.84 22.37 0.17
C GLY A 8 -35.76 21.40 -0.35
N ALA A 9 -35.31 21.61 -1.58
CA ALA A 9 -34.20 20.89 -2.17
C ALA A 9 -32.89 21.25 -1.45
N PRO A 10 -31.94 20.31 -1.29
CA PRO A 10 -30.64 20.60 -0.69
C PRO A 10 -29.82 21.54 -1.57
N ASN A 11 -29.33 22.63 -0.97
CA ASN A 11 -28.48 23.62 -1.63
C ASN A 11 -27.20 22.97 -2.15
N HIS A 12 -27.05 22.95 -3.48
CA HIS A 12 -25.83 22.51 -4.16
C HIS A 12 -24.77 23.60 -4.02
N TYR A 13 -23.61 23.25 -3.47
CA TYR A 13 -22.49 24.17 -3.30
C TYR A 13 -21.78 24.41 -4.65
N ASP A 14 -21.91 25.62 -5.19
CA ASP A 14 -21.26 26.08 -6.42
C ASP A 14 -19.85 26.64 -6.13
N GLY A 15 -18.96 25.76 -5.65
CA GLY A 15 -17.55 26.08 -5.44
C GLY A 15 -16.73 26.08 -6.73
N PRO A 16 -15.55 26.74 -6.75
CA PRO A 16 -14.69 26.76 -7.93
C PRO A 16 -14.34 25.34 -8.37
N VAL A 17 -14.65 25.02 -9.63
CA VAL A 17 -14.37 23.72 -10.26
C VAL A 17 -12.86 23.49 -10.25
N ASN A 18 -12.40 22.62 -9.36
CA ASN A 18 -11.02 22.17 -9.35
C ASN A 18 -10.76 21.42 -10.68
N ARG A 19 -9.94 22.02 -11.55
CA ARG A 19 -9.59 21.50 -12.89
C ARG A 19 -8.80 20.18 -12.84
N ARG A 20 -8.52 19.64 -11.66
CA ARG A 20 -8.03 18.27 -11.49
C ARG A 20 -9.23 17.32 -11.52
N ASN A 21 -9.47 16.74 -12.69
CA ASN A 21 -10.45 15.69 -12.93
C ASN A 21 -10.36 14.57 -11.88
N TYR A 22 -11.26 14.57 -10.90
CA TYR A 22 -11.58 13.41 -10.07
C TYR A 22 -12.77 12.64 -10.65
N ALA A 23 -12.84 12.56 -11.99
CA ALA A 23 -13.84 11.73 -12.64
C ALA A 23 -13.67 10.30 -12.10
N LEU A 24 -14.66 9.87 -11.31
CA LEU A 24 -14.94 8.50 -10.91
C LEU A 24 -15.24 7.67 -12.16
N LEU A 25 -14.23 7.51 -13.03
CA LEU A 25 -14.27 6.61 -14.16
C LEU A 25 -13.86 5.23 -13.63
N GLY A 26 -14.82 4.32 -13.50
CA GLY A 26 -14.58 2.92 -13.10
C GLY A 26 -15.19 2.49 -11.76
N ALA A 27 -16.25 3.15 -11.27
CA ALA A 27 -16.99 2.74 -10.07
C ALA A 27 -17.85 1.47 -10.23
N VAL A 28 -17.63 0.67 -11.28
CA VAL A 28 -18.28 -0.64 -11.46
C VAL A 28 -17.21 -1.59 -11.95
N GLY A 29 -16.96 -2.63 -11.15
CA GLY A 29 -15.86 -3.55 -11.34
C GLY A 29 -16.08 -4.48 -12.49
N ASP A 30 -15.00 -4.77 -13.21
CA ASP A 30 -14.73 -6.09 -13.75
C ASP A 30 -13.22 -6.27 -13.73
N THR A 31 -12.77 -7.25 -12.95
CA THR A 31 -11.41 -7.80 -12.93
C THR A 31 -10.28 -6.77 -12.83
N TYR A 32 -9.77 -6.59 -11.61
CA TYR A 32 -8.43 -6.03 -11.40
C TYR A 32 -7.41 -6.84 -12.21
N SER A 33 -7.06 -6.36 -13.41
CA SER A 33 -5.93 -6.85 -14.20
C SER A 33 -4.65 -6.63 -13.41
N GLN A 34 -4.33 -7.59 -12.54
CA GLN A 34 -3.07 -7.73 -11.82
C GLN A 34 -1.98 -8.17 -12.80
N THR A 35 -1.55 -7.31 -13.72
CA THR A 35 -0.37 -7.62 -14.56
C THR A 35 0.47 -6.41 -14.92
N ASP A 36 -0.14 -5.24 -15.17
CA ASP A 36 0.60 -4.15 -15.83
C ASP A 36 1.27 -3.14 -14.90
N GLN A 37 0.82 -3.00 -13.66
CA GLN A 37 1.49 -2.11 -12.69
C GLN A 37 2.73 -2.74 -12.05
N ASN A 38 2.88 -4.06 -12.09
CA ASN A 38 4.05 -4.76 -11.55
C ASN A 38 5.27 -4.60 -12.48
N ARG A 39 5.04 -4.55 -13.81
CA ARG A 39 6.13 -4.54 -14.81
C ARG A 39 6.87 -3.20 -14.93
N LYS A 40 6.25 -2.08 -14.52
CA LYS A 40 6.90 -0.76 -14.54
C LYS A 40 7.67 -0.41 -13.25
N HIS A 41 7.32 -1.00 -12.11
CA HIS A 41 8.01 -0.74 -10.83
C HIS A 41 9.23 -1.63 -10.59
N SER A 42 9.38 -2.73 -11.34
CA SER A 42 10.50 -3.66 -11.19
C SER A 42 11.83 -3.10 -11.71
N THR A 43 11.79 -2.21 -12.70
CA THR A 43 12.99 -1.58 -13.27
C THR A 43 13.61 -0.56 -12.34
N GLU A 44 12.81 0.07 -11.46
CA GLU A 44 13.32 1.06 -10.50
C GLU A 44 14.15 0.40 -9.40
N TYR A 45 13.95 -0.89 -9.11
CA TYR A 45 14.63 -1.59 -8.01
C TYR A 45 15.64 -2.63 -8.47
N THR A 46 16.05 -2.61 -9.74
CA THR A 46 16.98 -3.62 -10.29
C THR A 46 18.39 -3.48 -9.71
N GLY A 47 18.78 -2.30 -9.21
CA GLY A 47 20.05 -2.05 -8.52
C GLY A 47 20.03 -2.32 -7.01
N CYS A 48 18.86 -2.61 -6.42
CA CYS A 48 18.74 -2.73 -4.98
C CYS A 48 19.39 -4.04 -4.47
N PRO A 49 20.24 -3.98 -3.44
CA PRO A 49 20.86 -5.17 -2.87
C PRO A 49 19.81 -6.10 -2.26
N PHE A 50 20.10 -7.40 -2.27
CA PHE A 50 19.29 -8.39 -1.59
C PHE A 50 19.64 -8.42 -0.09
N THR A 51 18.60 -8.47 0.74
CA THR A 51 18.68 -8.62 2.20
C THR A 51 17.81 -9.79 2.61
N LEU A 52 18.22 -10.55 3.62
CA LEU A 52 17.43 -11.66 4.14
C LEU A 52 16.20 -11.12 4.90
N CYS A 53 15.03 -11.69 4.61
CA CYS A 53 13.81 -11.37 5.33
C CYS A 53 13.92 -11.79 6.80
N GLY A 54 13.95 -10.82 7.71
CA GLY A 54 14.06 -11.06 9.15
C GLY A 54 12.72 -11.23 9.86
N HIS A 55 11.62 -11.39 9.12
CA HIS A 55 10.27 -11.51 9.65
C HIS A 55 10.06 -12.90 10.30
N SER A 56 9.45 -12.90 11.48
CA SER A 56 9.11 -14.14 12.18
C SER A 56 7.80 -14.74 11.66
N ASN A 57 7.82 -16.03 11.33
CA ASN A 57 6.63 -16.80 10.96
C ASN A 57 5.86 -17.28 12.21
N PRO A 58 4.56 -17.63 12.09
CA PRO A 58 3.83 -18.30 13.17
C PRO A 58 4.53 -19.64 13.49
N GLY A 59 5.19 -19.71 14.64
CA GLY A 59 6.05 -20.85 15.01
C GLY A 59 7.52 -20.49 15.27
N THR A 60 7.87 -19.20 15.32
CA THR A 60 9.21 -18.66 15.70
C THR A 60 10.35 -18.84 14.71
N THR A 61 10.13 -19.55 13.60
CA THR A 61 11.14 -19.66 12.55
C THR A 61 11.24 -18.35 11.75
N LEU A 62 12.46 -17.83 11.62
CA LEU A 62 12.76 -16.69 10.76
C LEU A 62 12.55 -17.07 9.28
N CYS A 63 12.02 -16.13 8.50
CA CYS A 63 11.78 -16.35 7.08
C CYS A 63 13.07 -16.58 6.29
N ASN A 64 14.10 -15.74 6.49
CA ASN A 64 15.42 -15.81 5.85
C ASN A 64 15.44 -15.87 4.32
N VAL A 65 14.33 -15.56 3.64
CA VAL A 65 14.28 -15.47 2.18
C VAL A 65 14.94 -14.18 1.71
N ALA A 66 15.83 -14.26 0.72
CA ALA A 66 16.46 -13.09 0.12
C ALA A 66 15.44 -12.24 -0.64
N ILE A 67 15.30 -10.98 -0.24
CA ILE A 67 14.39 -10.00 -0.83
C ILE A 67 15.10 -8.68 -1.11
N ASN A 68 14.58 -7.91 -2.06
CA ASN A 68 15.01 -6.54 -2.34
C ASN A 68 13.79 -5.62 -2.37
N CYS A 69 13.98 -4.33 -2.66
CA CYS A 69 12.89 -3.35 -2.69
C CYS A 69 11.75 -3.70 -3.66
N GLY A 70 12.07 -4.38 -4.77
CA GLY A 70 11.11 -4.82 -5.78
C GLY A 70 10.37 -6.10 -5.41
N SER A 71 11.06 -7.08 -4.82
CA SER A 71 10.47 -8.37 -4.46
C SER A 71 9.79 -8.39 -3.08
N ALA A 72 10.15 -7.46 -2.18
CA ALA A 72 9.60 -7.38 -0.83
C ALA A 72 8.06 -7.31 -0.77
N PRO A 73 7.35 -6.49 -1.58
CA PRO A 73 5.89 -6.41 -1.49
C PRO A 73 5.18 -7.74 -1.82
N GLU A 74 5.73 -8.48 -2.78
CA GLU A 74 5.18 -9.77 -3.19
C GLU A 74 5.54 -10.86 -2.19
N HIS A 75 6.78 -10.85 -1.69
CA HIS A 75 7.21 -11.76 -0.64
C HIS A 75 6.38 -11.59 0.64
N LEU A 76 6.23 -10.37 1.16
CA LEU A 76 5.45 -10.10 2.38
C LEU A 76 3.98 -10.49 2.25
N ARG A 77 3.44 -10.49 1.02
CA ARG A 77 2.11 -11.01 0.76
C ARG A 77 2.07 -12.53 0.86
N VAL A 78 2.90 -13.20 0.08
CA VAL A 78 2.81 -14.66 -0.09
C VAL A 78 3.29 -15.38 1.17
N ALA A 79 4.38 -14.91 1.78
CA ALA A 79 4.98 -15.53 2.96
C ALA A 79 4.33 -15.09 4.29
N HIS A 80 3.84 -13.85 4.38
CA HIS A 80 3.38 -13.27 5.66
C HIS A 80 1.95 -12.74 5.64
N GLY A 81 1.22 -12.80 4.52
CA GLY A 81 -0.19 -12.41 4.44
C GLY A 81 -0.49 -10.92 4.65
N ILE A 82 0.53 -10.05 4.67
CA ILE A 82 0.39 -8.64 5.08
C ILE A 82 -0.40 -7.82 4.04
N ARG A 83 -0.52 -8.31 2.79
CA ARG A 83 -1.27 -7.60 1.74
C ARG A 83 -2.78 -7.82 1.83
N ASP A 84 -3.25 -8.92 2.40
CA ASP A 84 -4.66 -9.35 2.32
C ASP A 84 -5.50 -8.91 3.55
N ILE A 85 -4.95 -8.01 4.38
CA ILE A 85 -5.63 -7.40 5.54
C ILE A 85 -6.02 -5.94 5.29
N ASN A 86 -6.95 -5.41 6.11
CA ASN A 86 -7.51 -4.07 5.95
C ASN A 86 -6.41 -2.97 5.91
N ARG A 87 -6.55 -2.01 4.99
CA ARG A 87 -5.57 -0.93 4.75
C ARG A 87 -5.27 -0.07 5.98
N SER A 88 -6.28 0.14 6.83
CA SER A 88 -6.20 0.95 8.04
C SER A 88 -5.90 0.13 9.29
N LEU A 89 -5.68 -1.18 9.14
CA LEU A 89 -5.29 -2.03 10.25
C LEU A 89 -3.84 -1.72 10.65
N ASN A 90 -3.59 -1.66 11.95
CA ASN A 90 -2.24 -1.66 12.49
C ASN A 90 -1.66 -3.07 12.41
N VAL A 91 -0.47 -3.17 11.86
CA VAL A 91 0.31 -4.40 11.72
C VAL A 91 1.57 -4.24 12.54
N THR A 92 1.82 -5.20 13.43
CA THR A 92 3.07 -5.26 14.16
C THR A 92 4.15 -5.81 13.23
N CYS A 93 5.23 -5.05 13.04
CA CYS A 93 6.40 -5.52 12.34
C CYS A 93 7.13 -6.55 13.20
N THR A 94 7.03 -7.83 12.84
CA THR A 94 7.75 -8.92 13.52
C THR A 94 9.11 -9.21 12.89
N TRP A 95 9.67 -8.22 12.19
CA TRP A 95 11.08 -8.25 11.81
C TRP A 95 11.95 -8.27 13.06
N THR A 96 13.01 -9.07 13.04
CA THR A 96 13.96 -9.24 14.14
C THR A 96 14.43 -7.88 14.67
N GLY A 97 14.09 -7.56 15.93
CA GLY A 97 14.47 -6.32 16.60
C GLY A 97 13.63 -5.07 16.27
N CYS A 98 12.53 -5.19 15.52
CA CYS A 98 11.70 -4.03 15.13
C CYS A 98 10.54 -3.77 16.10
N GLY A 99 9.54 -4.65 16.11
CA GLY A 99 8.36 -4.53 16.99
C GLY A 99 7.46 -3.30 16.74
N GLN A 100 7.74 -2.49 15.72
CA GLN A 100 6.98 -1.26 15.45
C GLN A 100 5.56 -1.57 14.96
N LEU A 101 4.57 -0.83 15.48
CA LEU A 101 3.20 -0.84 14.99
C LEU A 101 3.07 0.15 13.83
N VAL A 102 2.75 -0.34 12.65
CA VAL A 102 2.59 0.49 11.45
C VAL A 102 1.27 0.17 10.75
N LEU A 103 0.64 1.17 10.15
CA LEU A 103 -0.53 0.94 9.30
C LEU A 103 -0.14 0.05 8.12
N ARG A 104 -1.03 -0.87 7.71
CA ARG A 104 -0.77 -1.80 6.59
C ARG A 104 -0.43 -1.08 5.28
N ASN A 105 -1.04 0.07 5.00
CA ASN A 105 -0.68 0.87 3.81
C ASN A 105 0.75 1.45 3.87
N ASN A 106 1.30 1.63 5.07
CA ASN A 106 2.65 2.12 5.32
C ASN A 106 3.66 0.98 5.54
N PHE A 107 3.21 -0.27 5.69
CA PHE A 107 4.06 -1.40 6.04
C PHE A 107 5.19 -1.64 5.04
N ILE A 108 4.87 -1.68 3.73
CA ILE A 108 5.89 -1.87 2.67
C ILE A 108 6.95 -0.77 2.70
N ARG A 109 6.51 0.48 2.94
CA ARG A 109 7.42 1.60 3.07
C ARG A 109 8.33 1.44 4.29
N HIS A 110 7.75 1.11 5.44
CA HIS A 110 8.48 0.82 6.66
C HIS A 110 9.55 -0.26 6.42
N THR A 111 9.21 -1.36 5.75
CA THR A 111 10.18 -2.42 5.41
C THR A 111 11.34 -1.90 4.57
N ARG A 112 11.07 -1.12 3.53
CA ARG A 112 12.11 -0.57 2.64
C ARG A 112 13.05 0.38 3.37
N GLU A 113 12.49 1.31 4.13
CA GLU A 113 13.25 2.36 4.81
C GLU A 113 14.04 1.82 6.01
N VAL A 114 13.45 0.91 6.79
CA VAL A 114 14.03 0.45 8.07
C VAL A 114 14.84 -0.84 7.91
N HIS A 115 14.42 -1.76 7.05
CA HIS A 115 15.01 -3.10 6.98
C HIS A 115 15.84 -3.35 5.72
N LEU A 116 15.48 -2.72 4.61
CA LEU A 116 16.25 -2.81 3.37
C LEU A 116 17.23 -1.64 3.21
N GLN A 117 17.35 -0.78 4.22
CA GLN A 117 18.30 0.35 4.27
C GLN A 117 18.18 1.30 3.06
N HIS A 118 16.97 1.49 2.52
CA HIS A 118 16.70 2.40 1.42
C HIS A 118 15.89 3.62 1.91
N PRO A 119 16.53 4.60 2.58
CA PRO A 119 15.86 5.81 3.03
C PRO A 119 15.54 6.74 1.84
N ARG A 120 14.42 7.44 1.91
CA ARG A 120 13.94 8.40 0.88
C ARG A 120 14.93 9.48 0.43
N ASN A 121 15.95 9.78 1.23
CA ASN A 121 16.87 10.91 1.01
C ASN A 121 18.23 10.52 0.42
N ASN A 122 18.53 9.23 0.29
CA ASN A 122 19.66 8.81 -0.54
C ASN A 122 19.10 8.50 -1.91
N GLY A 123 19.35 9.39 -2.88
CA GLY A 123 18.83 9.35 -4.24
C GLY A 123 19.29 8.14 -5.07
N GLY A 124 18.98 6.94 -4.62
CA GLY A 124 19.36 5.70 -5.26
C GLY A 124 18.34 4.60 -5.03
N CYS A 125 18.00 3.92 -6.11
CA CYS A 125 17.71 2.50 -6.14
C CYS A 125 18.72 1.84 -7.07
#